data_AF-A0A5S3N2E4-F1
#
_entry.id   AF-A0A5S3N2E4-F1
#
_cell.length_a   1.000
_cell.length_b   1.000
_cell.length_c   1.000
_cell.angle_alpha   90.00
_cell.angle_beta   90.00
_cell.angle_gamma   90.00
#
_symmetry.space_group_name_H-M   'P 1'
#
loop_
_entity.id
_entity.type
_entity.pdbx_description
1 polymer ?
#
loop_
_entity_poly.entity_id
_entity_poly.type
_entity_poly.pdbx_seq_one_letter_code
_entity_poly.pdbx_strand_id
1 'polypeptide(L)' 'MSRISQLQTYKKHLEDRYFKLLEKSNDYKYIDESKSDSAAFKAMKIGNKLNKLVFLNKNVKTT' A
#
# COMPACT_ATOMS: atom_id res chain seq x y z
N MET A 1 22.54 5.54 6.65
CA MET A 1 21.09 5.60 6.97
C MET A 1 20.75 4.48 7.94
N SER A 2 19.92 4.74 8.95
CA SER A 2 19.54 3.70 9.92
C SER A 2 18.51 2.74 9.33
N ARG A 3 18.47 1.49 9.81
CA ARG A 3 17.49 0.48 9.36
C ARG A 3 16.04 0.91 9.60
N ILE A 4 15.81 1.74 10.62
CA ILE A 4 14.51 2.37 10.91
C ILE A 4 14.13 3.38 9.83
N SER A 5 15.07 4.23 9.39
CA SER A 5 14.81 5.19 8.30
C SER A 5 14.47 4.48 6.99
N GLN A 6 15.10 3.34 6.69
CA GLN A 6 14.79 2.53 5.50
C GLN A 6 13.37 1.96 5.56
N LEU A 7 12.93 1.48 6.73
CA LEU A 7 11.57 0.98 6.94
C LEU A 7 10.52 2.09 6.79
N GLN A 8 10.79 3.29 7.29
CA GLN A 8 9.91 4.45 7.15
C GLN A 8 9.78 4.87 5.68
N THR A 9 10.91 4.97 4.95
CA THR A 9 10.91 5.27 3.52
C THR A 9 10.15 4.20 2.73
N TYR A 10 10.36 2.92 3.03
CA TYR A 10 9.62 1.84 2.39
C TYR A 10 8.11 1.89 2.68
N LYS A 11 7.70 2.19 3.92
CA LYS A 11 6.29 2.40 4.27
C LYS A 11 5.67 3.53 3.44
N LYS A 12 6.36 4.67 3.34
CA LYS A 12 5.91 5.80 2.54
C LYS A 12 5.72 5.44 1.07
N HIS A 13 6.67 4.70 0.48
CA HIS A 13 6.53 4.23 -0.91
C HIS A 13 5.35 3.29 -1.11
N LEU A 14 5.03 2.44 -0.13
CA LEU A 14 3.85 1.59 -0.19
C LEU A 14 2.56 2.42 -0.09
N GLU A 15 2.51 3.42 0.78
CA GLU A 15 1.37 4.34 0.90
C GLU A 15 1.14 5.12 -0.40
N ASP A 16 2.17 5.74 -0.95
CA ASP A 16 2.08 6.49 -2.22
C ASP A 16 1.58 5.59 -3.36
N ARG A 17 2.07 4.36 -3.43
CA ARG A 17 1.65 3.40 -4.46
C ARG A 17 0.23 2.91 -4.24
N TYR A 18 -0.20 2.74 -3.00
CA TYR A 18 -1.56 2.38 -2.64
C TYR A 18 -2.56 3.45 -3.12
N PHE A 19 -2.31 4.73 -2.79
CA PHE A 19 -3.17 5.83 -3.21
C PHE A 19 -3.26 5.96 -4.73
N LYS A 20 -2.13 5.90 -5.44
CA LYS A 20 -2.10 5.93 -6.90
C LYS A 20 -2.90 4.80 -7.56
N LEU A 21 -2.92 3.61 -6.93
CA LEU A 21 -3.71 2.48 -7.44
C LEU A 21 -5.20 2.65 -7.17
N LEU A 22 -5.59 3.26 -6.05
CA LEU A 22 -6.98 3.60 -5.77
C LEU A 22 -7.50 4.66 -6.74
N GLU A 23 -6.74 5.74 -6.95
CA GLU A 23 -7.05 6.77 -7.96
C GLU A 23 -7.24 6.12 -9.33
N LYS A 24 -6.25 5.33 -9.76
CA LYS A 24 -6.33 4.61 -11.04
C LYS A 24 -7.54 3.67 -11.12
N SER A 25 -7.87 2.96 -10.06
CA SER A 25 -9.08 2.10 -10.05
C SER A 25 -10.33 2.93 -10.26
N ASN A 26 -10.46 4.07 -9.59
CA ASN A 26 -11.59 4.97 -9.75
C ASN A 26 -11.65 5.60 -11.14
N ASP A 27 -10.51 6.02 -11.69
CA ASP A 27 -10.43 6.63 -13.03
C ASP A 27 -10.94 5.69 -14.12
N TYR A 28 -10.61 4.39 -14.02
CA TYR A 28 -11.04 3.39 -14.99
C TYR A 28 -12.38 2.73 -14.67
N LYS A 29 -13.02 3.04 -13.53
CA LYS A 29 -14.22 2.34 -13.02
C LYS A 29 -15.37 2.24 -14.04
N TYR A 30 -15.55 3.28 -14.86
CA TYR A 30 -16.61 3.34 -15.88
C TYR A 30 -16.06 3.36 -17.32
N ILE A 31 -14.74 3.25 -17.49
CA ILE A 31 -14.06 3.32 -18.79
C ILE A 31 -13.55 1.94 -19.21
N ASP A 32 -12.91 1.22 -18.29
CA ASP A 32 -12.26 -0.07 -18.53
C ASP A 32 -12.25 -0.87 -17.23
N GLU A 33 -13.25 -1.75 -17.08
CA GLU A 33 -13.45 -2.59 -15.90
C GLU A 33 -12.20 -3.44 -15.60
N SER A 34 -11.55 -4.00 -16.62
CA SER A 34 -10.35 -4.82 -16.44
C SER A 34 -9.18 -4.02 -15.85
N LYS A 35 -8.97 -2.78 -16.33
CA LYS A 35 -7.95 -1.89 -15.75
C LYS A 35 -8.31 -1.47 -14.32
N SER A 36 -9.59 -1.17 -14.08
CA SER A 36 -10.10 -0.82 -12.75
C SER A 36 -9.82 -1.97 -11.76
N ASP A 37 -10.26 -3.18 -12.09
CA ASP A 37 -10.13 -4.36 -11.24
C ASP A 37 -8.67 -4.73 -11.00
N SER A 38 -7.83 -4.65 -12.03
CA SER A 38 -6.39 -4.87 -11.88
C SER A 38 -5.75 -3.87 -10.91
N ALA A 39 -6.18 -2.61 -10.96
CA ALA A 39 -5.69 -1.57 -10.05
C ALA A 39 -6.21 -1.80 -8.62
N ALA A 40 -7.49 -2.11 -8.45
CA ALA A 40 -8.09 -2.45 -7.15
C ALA A 40 -7.42 -3.66 -6.50
N PHE A 41 -7.19 -4.75 -7.26
CA PHE A 41 -6.52 -5.94 -6.78
C PHE A 41 -5.09 -5.64 -6.30
N LYS A 42 -4.34 -4.83 -7.07
CA LYS A 42 -2.99 -4.40 -6.67
C LYS A 42 -3.05 -3.52 -5.41
N ALA A 43 -4.01 -2.61 -5.30
CA ALA A 43 -4.20 -1.78 -4.12
C ALA A 43 -4.46 -2.65 -2.88
N MET A 44 -5.33 -3.65 -2.99
CA MET A 44 -5.60 -4.62 -1.91
C MET A 44 -4.32 -5.33 -1.43
N LYS A 45 -3.48 -5.81 -2.36
CA LYS A 45 -2.21 -6.47 -2.01
C LYS A 45 -1.26 -5.53 -1.28
N ILE A 46 -1.21 -4.24 -1.65
CA ILE A 46 -0.37 -3.25 -0.95
C ILE A 46 -0.95 -2.91 0.42
N GLY A 47 -2.27 -2.73 0.53
CA GLY A 47 -2.95 -2.51 1.81
C GLY A 47 -2.63 -3.63 2.81
N ASN A 48 -2.63 -4.88 2.37
CA ASN A 48 -2.24 -6.02 3.22
C ASN A 48 -0.79 -5.94 3.70
N LYS A 49 0.14 -5.46 2.85
CA LYS A 49 1.54 -5.26 3.25
C LYS A 49 1.67 -4.14 4.29
N LEU A 50 0.93 -3.04 4.12
CA LEU A 50 0.88 -1.95 5.09
C LEU A 50 0.31 -2.40 6.44
N ASN A 51 -0.78 -3.15 6.44
CA ASN A 51 -1.37 -3.72 7.65
C ASN A 51 -0.36 -4.64 8.38
N LYS A 52 0.35 -5.49 7.64
CA LYS A 52 1.41 -6.34 8.21
C LYS A 52 2.55 -5.51 8.82
N LEU A 53 2.97 -4.41 8.17
CA LEU A 53 3.98 -3.50 8.72
C LEU A 53 3.49 -2.83 10.02
N VAL A 54 2.25 -2.36 10.06
CA VAL A 54 1.64 -1.76 11.26
C VAL A 54 1.61 -2.79 12.41
N PHE A 55 1.17 -4.02 12.13
CA PHE A 55 1.16 -5.10 13.10
C PHE A 55 2.55 -5.40 13.66
N LEU A 56 3.56 -5.56 12.78
CA LEU A 56 4.94 -5.81 13.21
C LEU A 56 5.49 -4.66 14.06
N ASN A 57 5.24 -3.41 13.65
CA ASN A 57 5.72 -2.24 14.40
C ASN A 57 5.04 -2.10 15.77
N LYS A 58 3.76 -2.49 15.89
CA LYS A 58 3.07 -2.53 17.18
C LYS A 58 3.69 -3.56 18.12
N ASN A 59 3.99 -4.76 17.62
CA ASN A 59 4.60 -5.82 18.43
C ASN A 59 6.04 -5.50 18.85
N VAL A 60 6.83 -4.84 17.99
CA VAL A 60 8.19 -4.39 18.32
C VAL A 60 8.20 -3.34 19.44
N LYS A 61 7.14 -2.54 19.60
CA LYS A 61 7.04 -1.54 20.68
C LYS A 61 6.66 -2.13 22.04
N THR A 62 6.18 -3.37 22.08
CA THR A 62 5.69 -4.06 23.29
C THR A 62 6.70 -5.06 23.88
N THR A 63 7.92 -5.11 23.37
CA THR A 63 9.02 -5.95 23.86
C THR A 63 10.21 -5.06 24.18
#